data_AF-A0A0Q8QVK7-F1
#
_entry.id   AF-A0A0Q8QVK7-F1
#
_cell.length_a   1.000
_cell.length_b   1.000
_cell.length_c   1.000
_cell.angle_alpha   90.00
_cell.angle_beta   90.00
_cell.angle_gamma   90.00
#
_symmetry.space_group_name_H-M   'P 1'
#
loop_
_entity.id
_entity.type
_entity.pdbx_description
1 polymer ?
#
loop_
_entity_poly.entity_id
_entity_poly.type
_entity_poly.pdbx_seq_one_letter_code
_entity_poly.pdbx_strand_id
1 'polypeptide(L)'
;MIDQAQVEFAKTFWEQSRTAVLQAHQAWDLVMRSQKTMMDSMRNTGAPFALAADQFDKLMEFHSNQYNAALEYMDKMSAEYQRLLAQNKT
;
A
#
# COMPACT_ATOMS: atom_id res chain seq x y z
N MET A 1 -12.43 29.21 -13.17
CA MET A 1 -11.07 29.60 -12.73
C MET A 1 -10.77 28.71 -11.54
N ILE A 2 -9.66 27.95 -11.54
CA ILE A 2 -9.31 27.13 -10.36
C ILE A 2 -8.84 28.11 -9.28
N ASP A 3 -9.50 28.07 -8.13
CA ASP A 3 -9.18 28.87 -6.96
C ASP A 3 -7.84 28.39 -6.35
N GLN A 4 -7.03 29.34 -5.87
CA GLN A 4 -5.75 29.07 -5.24
C GLN A 4 -5.87 28.14 -4.02
N ALA A 5 -7.00 28.17 -3.32
CA ALA A 5 -7.30 27.20 -2.26
C ALA A 5 -7.47 25.76 -2.79
N GLN A 6 -8.00 25.57 -4.01
CA GLN A 6 -8.14 24.26 -4.64
C GLN A 6 -6.77 23.68 -5.05
N VAL A 7 -5.87 24.54 -5.51
CA VAL A 7 -4.49 24.13 -5.86
C VAL A 7 -3.76 23.67 -4.61
N GLU A 8 -3.85 24.43 -3.50
CA GLU A 8 -3.19 24.04 -2.26
C GLU A 8 -3.82 22.81 -1.59
N PHE A 9 -5.14 22.65 -1.69
CA PHE A 9 -5.81 21.43 -1.25
C PHE A 9 -5.31 20.22 -2.05
N ALA A 10 -5.31 20.30 -3.39
CA ALA A 10 -4.84 19.22 -4.25
C ALA A 10 -3.37 18.85 -3.97
N LYS A 11 -2.52 19.84 -3.75
CA LYS A 11 -1.10 19.66 -3.43
C LYS A 11 -0.89 18.97 -2.09
N THR A 12 -1.60 19.44 -1.05
CA THR A 12 -1.56 18.82 0.28
C THR A 12 -2.02 17.36 0.22
N PHE A 13 -3.10 17.11 -0.53
CA PHE A 13 -3.67 15.77 -0.69
C PHE A 13 -2.73 14.82 -1.45
N TRP A 14 -2.05 15.33 -2.47
CA TRP A 14 -1.00 14.60 -3.19
C TRP A 14 0.18 14.24 -2.28
N GLU A 15 0.66 15.19 -1.48
CA GLU A 15 1.77 14.97 -0.55
C GLU A 15 1.42 13.93 0.53
N GLN A 16 0.19 13.98 1.07
CA GLN A 16 -0.32 12.97 1.99
C GLN A 16 -0.41 11.59 1.34
N SER A 17 -0.97 11.51 0.13
CA SER A 17 -1.11 10.26 -0.61
C SER A 17 0.26 9.64 -0.92
N ARG A 18 1.22 10.46 -1.36
CA ARG A 18 2.59 10.03 -1.61
C ARG A 18 3.26 9.48 -0.34
N THR A 19 3.05 10.14 0.79
CA THR A 19 3.59 9.70 2.08
C THR A 19 2.99 8.36 2.50
N ALA A 20 1.67 8.20 2.36
CA ALA A 20 0.98 6.95 2.66
C ALA A 20 1.50 5.78 1.81
N VAL A 21 1.71 6.00 0.51
CA VAL A 21 2.28 4.98 -0.40
C VAL A 21 3.70 4.61 0.00
N LEU A 22 4.55 5.58 0.35
CA LEU A 22 5.91 5.31 0.81
C LEU A 22 5.93 4.50 2.10
N GLN A 23 5.07 4.83 3.06
CA GLN A 23 4.95 4.08 4.31
C GLN A 23 4.44 2.65 4.08
N ALA A 24 3.45 2.48 3.20
CA ALA A 24 2.94 1.16 2.82
C ALA A 24 4.05 0.30 2.18
N HIS A 25 4.86 0.90 1.29
CA HIS A 25 6.00 0.20 0.70
C HIS A 25 7.06 -0.19 1.74
N GLN A 26 7.38 0.70 2.69
CA GLN A 26 8.32 0.39 3.76
C GLN A 26 7.83 -0.75 4.66
N ALA A 27 6.54 -0.76 5.00
CA ALA A 27 5.93 -1.85 5.75
C ALA A 27 6.01 -3.18 4.99
N TRP A 28 5.81 -3.14 3.67
CA TRP A 28 5.97 -4.30 2.80
C TRP A 28 7.42 -4.84 2.79
N ASP A 29 8.43 -3.97 2.64
CA ASP A 29 9.84 -4.38 2.67
C ASP A 29 10.21 -5.04 4.00
N LEU A 30 9.69 -4.53 5.12
CA LEU A 30 9.90 -5.12 6.44
C LEU A 30 9.32 -6.53 6.54
N VAL A 31 8.11 -6.74 6.05
CA VAL A 31 7.45 -8.05 6.02
C VAL A 31 8.26 -9.04 5.18
N MET A 32 8.73 -8.62 4.01
CA MET A 32 9.59 -9.45 3.15
C MET A 32 10.90 -9.85 3.82
N ARG A 33 11.56 -8.93 4.54
CA ARG A 33 12.79 -9.22 5.30
C ARG A 33 12.54 -10.19 6.45
N SER A 34 11.43 -10.03 7.17
CA SER A 34 11.02 -10.94 8.24
C SER A 34 10.80 -12.36 7.69
N GLN A 35 10.08 -12.48 6.58
CA GLN A 35 9.80 -13.75 5.94
C GLN A 35 11.05 -14.44 5.40
N LYS A 36 11.96 -13.68 4.77
CA LYS A 36 13.27 -14.19 4.39
C LYS A 36 14.01 -14.79 5.60
N THR A 37 13.97 -14.11 6.73
CA THR A 37 14.61 -14.58 7.97
C THR A 37 13.99 -15.89 8.46
N MET A 38 12.66 -16.03 8.40
CA MET A 38 11.98 -17.27 8.74
C MET A 38 12.35 -18.41 7.78
N MET A 39 12.34 -18.17 6.47
CA MET A 39 12.75 -19.18 5.48
C MET A 39 14.20 -19.62 5.67
N ASP A 40 15.12 -18.68 5.93
CA ASP A 40 16.53 -18.99 6.19
C ASP A 40 16.68 -19.83 7.48
N SER A 41 15.87 -19.57 8.51
CA SER A 41 15.81 -20.39 9.74
C SER A 41 15.26 -21.80 9.49
N MET A 42 14.18 -21.91 8.72
CA MET A 42 13.58 -23.20 8.32
C MET A 42 14.55 -24.05 7.52
N ARG A 43 15.31 -23.42 6.62
CA ARG A 43 16.40 -24.07 5.87
C ARG A 43 17.48 -24.62 6.80
N ASN A 44 17.94 -23.81 7.76
CA ASN A 44 18.99 -24.22 8.70
C ASN A 44 18.56 -25.35 9.65
N THR A 45 17.26 -25.45 9.92
CA THR A 45 16.67 -26.49 10.80
C THR A 45 16.20 -27.74 10.03
N GLY A 46 16.38 -27.77 8.70
CA GLY A 46 16.00 -28.90 7.86
C GLY A 46 14.48 -29.08 7.71
N ALA A 47 13.70 -28.01 7.89
CA ALA A 47 12.25 -28.08 7.78
C ALA A 47 11.79 -28.47 6.35
N PRO A 48 10.65 -29.19 6.19
CA PRO A 48 10.19 -29.63 4.88
C PRO A 48 9.83 -28.49 3.94
N PHE A 49 10.11 -28.65 2.64
CA PHE A 49 9.75 -27.69 1.59
C PHE A 49 8.26 -27.36 1.54
N ALA A 50 7.39 -28.30 1.91
CA ALA A 50 5.94 -28.06 1.98
C ALA A 50 5.57 -26.96 3.00
N LEU A 51 6.29 -26.89 4.13
CA LEU A 51 6.07 -25.84 5.14
C LEU A 51 6.56 -24.47 4.63
N ALA A 52 7.67 -24.44 3.90
CA ALA A 52 8.17 -23.21 3.28
C ALA A 52 7.22 -22.69 2.18
N ALA A 53 6.62 -23.58 1.40
CA ALA A 53 5.63 -23.24 0.39
C ALA A 53 4.36 -22.62 1.02
N ASP A 54 3.81 -23.22 2.07
CA ASP A 54 2.65 -22.67 2.79
C ASP A 54 2.92 -21.27 3.40
N GLN A 55 4.13 -21.03 3.91
CA GLN A 55 4.52 -19.70 4.39
C GLN A 55 4.63 -18.68 3.25
N PHE A 56 5.11 -19.12 2.08
CA PHE A 56 5.20 -18.26 0.89
C PHE A 56 3.81 -17.91 0.34
N ASP A 57 2.87 -18.86 0.32
CA ASP A 57 1.48 -18.60 -0.12
C ASP A 57 0.80 -17.56 0.77
N LYS A 58 0.95 -17.68 2.10
CA LYS A 58 0.45 -16.68 3.07
C LYS A 58 1.05 -15.30 2.87
N LEU A 59 2.33 -15.23 2.52
CA LEU A 59 3.02 -13.97 2.21
C LEU A 59 2.44 -13.33 0.95
N MET A 60 2.22 -14.12 -0.10
CA MET A 60 1.63 -13.63 -1.35
C MET A 60 0.20 -13.14 -1.15
N GLU A 61 -0.60 -13.85 -0.35
CA GLU A 61 -1.96 -13.41 0.01
C GLU A 61 -1.92 -12.09 0.80
N PHE A 62 -1.06 -11.99 1.82
CA PHE A 62 -0.88 -10.76 2.58
C PHE A 62 -0.46 -9.59 1.68
N HIS A 63 0.48 -9.81 0.74
CA HIS A 63 0.85 -8.79 -0.25
C HIS A 63 -0.34 -8.29 -1.06
N SER A 64 -1.10 -9.24 -1.61
CA SER A 64 -2.22 -8.93 -2.49
C SER A 64 -3.27 -8.11 -1.74
N ASN A 65 -3.55 -8.46 -0.48
CA ASN A 65 -4.47 -7.72 0.37
C ASN A 65 -3.98 -6.30 0.66
N GLN A 66 -2.69 -6.13 1.02
CA GLN A 66 -2.12 -4.80 1.27
C GLN A 66 -2.10 -3.93 0.01
N TYR A 67 -1.78 -4.53 -1.14
CA TYR A 67 -1.78 -3.83 -2.43
C TYR A 67 -3.18 -3.39 -2.85
N ASN A 68 -4.17 -4.29 -2.74
CA ASN A 68 -5.56 -3.97 -3.04
C ASN A 68 -6.11 -2.87 -2.12
N ALA A 69 -5.78 -2.90 -0.82
CA ALA A 69 -6.18 -1.85 0.12
C ALA A 69 -5.58 -0.48 -0.26
N ALA A 70 -4.33 -0.45 -0.73
CA ALA A 70 -3.69 0.78 -1.20
C ALA A 70 -4.38 1.32 -2.48
N LEU A 71 -4.75 0.44 -3.42
CA LEU A 71 -5.51 0.84 -4.61
C LEU A 71 -6.89 1.39 -4.24
N GLU A 72 -7.63 0.72 -3.37
CA GLU A 72 -8.94 1.21 -2.90
C GLU A 72 -8.84 2.57 -2.23
N TYR A 73 -7.78 2.80 -1.44
CA TYR A 73 -7.53 4.11 -0.84
C TYR A 73 -7.32 5.17 -1.93
N MET A 74 -6.48 4.89 -2.94
CA MET A 74 -6.24 5.80 -4.05
C MET A 74 -7.53 6.11 -4.84
N ASP A 75 -8.37 5.11 -5.09
CA ASP A 75 -9.64 5.29 -5.79
C ASP A 75 -10.60 6.19 -4.99
N LYS A 76 -10.72 5.97 -3.67
CA LYS A 76 -11.53 6.84 -2.79
C LYS A 76 -11.04 8.28 -2.82
N MET A 77 -9.72 8.47 -2.77
CA MET A 77 -9.09 9.79 -2.82
C MET A 77 -9.34 10.49 -4.16
N SER A 78 -9.24 9.75 -5.27
CA SER A 78 -9.58 10.25 -6.61
C SER A 78 -11.04 10.68 -6.73
N ALA A 79 -11.97 9.86 -6.20
CA ALA A 79 -13.40 10.17 -6.19
C ALA A 79 -13.72 11.43 -5.37
N GLU A 80 -13.10 11.60 -4.21
CA GLU A 80 -13.27 12.79 -3.38
C GLU A 80 -12.79 14.06 -4.09
N TYR A 81 -11.64 13.97 -4.76
CA TYR A 81 -11.13 15.09 -5.56
C TYR A 81 -12.10 15.46 -6.71
N GLN A 82 -12.66 14.48 -7.42
CA GLN A 82 -13.66 14.74 -8.46
C GLN A 82 -14.93 15.40 -7.89
N ARG A 83 -15.38 14.98 -6.71
CA ARG A 83 -16.53 15.59 -6.02
C ARG A 83 -16.27 17.07 -5.69
N LEU A 84 -15.11 17.40 -5.14
CA LEU A 84 -14.72 18.78 -4.81
C LEU A 84 -14.61 19.68 -6.05
N LEU A 85 -14.17 19.13 -7.18
CA LEU A 85 -14.19 19.84 -8.46
C LEU A 85 -15.61 20.10 -8.97
N ALA A 86 -16.53 19.16 -8.78
CA ALA A 86 -17.93 19.32 -9.20
C ALA A 86 -18.66 20.38 -8.35
N GLN A 87 -18.43 20.40 -7.04
CA GLN A 87 -19.06 21.35 -6.12
C GLN A 87 -18.62 22.81 -6.35
N ASN A 88 -17.41 23.03 -6.84
CA ASN A 88 -16.90 24.38 -7.16
C ASN A 88 -17.28 24.89 -8.56
N LYS A 89 -18.02 24.10 -9.35
CA LYS A 89 -18.57 24.53 -10.65
C LYS A 89 -20.00 25.10 -10.54
N THR A 90 -20.62 24.98 -9.37
CA THR A 90 -21.90 25.61 -8.98
C THR A 90 -21.64 26.81 -8.09
#